data_AF-A0A4P7WZW1-F1
#
_entry.id   AF-A0A4P7WZW1-F1
#
_cell.length_a   1.000
_cell.length_b   1.000
_cell.length_c   1.000
_cell.angle_alpha   90.00
_cell.angle_beta   90.00
_cell.angle_gamma   90.00
#
_symmetry.space_group_name_H-M   'P 1'
#
loop_
_entity.id
_entity.type
_entity.pdbx_description
1 polymer ?
#
loop_
_entity_poly.entity_id
_entity_poly.type
_entity_poly.pdbx_seq_one_letter_code
_entity_poly.pdbx_strand_id
1 'polypeptide(L)'
;MKNTLILYVIVFSLFACKENKKDNTTLLNNPNVISSDDVFAKNKLEGKTVEELRILRNEIFAKKGYIFKDSILNNYFLDQKWYKPNKNAQIVLSSSEKKTIELIKEAEIKLLKFNTPKGYQLVTKSDANGRPINQIAYDFDNDGIEDIVSLGKNIKNETEHTLFIYLSSKTKFERIKLNSNADFRIFPFQLELKKGEISYGFCEDGTSALCRTFTLKYNSKVKTFQLINYVSSYRIMYGHLSKEINLISGTYNVIKEASTITDSDNIIKTSNKGKQETKVITSDLINPKLYNYLDAIGNQFEEDVAIDDYGYQLTDCSTEIIRKLQLEFDFGALNYIGDSHVFIKELKDFVKGIDSEHFSNSDHIKFSKSYYLHRNWVLDYIKEDECEDEIVLIYDELNKTFTIQINNCALVKEDEEVIHTSEQSTFIEFKIGKNCSYSFYRISAAG
;
A
#
# COMPACT_ATOMS: atom_id res chain seq x y z
N MET A 1 84.31 9.48 -7.81
CA MET A 1 83.05 9.79 -8.53
C MET A 1 82.26 10.73 -7.62
N LYS A 2 82.23 12.04 -7.93
CA LYS A 2 81.04 12.79 -8.39
C LYS A 2 79.78 12.42 -7.59
N ASN A 3 78.99 13.30 -6.99
CA ASN A 3 78.86 14.76 -6.98
C ASN A 3 77.94 15.06 -5.77
N THR A 4 78.34 15.94 -4.86
CA THR A 4 77.76 17.29 -4.68
C THR A 4 76.42 17.32 -3.97
N LEU A 5 76.51 17.69 -2.69
CA LEU A 5 75.50 18.29 -1.81
C LEU A 5 74.78 19.44 -2.54
N ILE A 6 73.45 19.39 -2.66
CA ILE A 6 72.65 20.55 -3.08
C ILE A 6 71.59 20.85 -2.01
N LEU A 7 71.89 21.94 -1.31
CA LEU A 7 71.05 22.76 -0.47
C LEU A 7 70.10 23.58 -1.39
N TYR A 8 68.79 23.55 -1.14
CA TYR A 8 67.84 24.58 -1.60
C TYR A 8 66.93 24.87 -0.40
N VAL A 9 67.31 25.82 0.48
CA VAL A 9 67.01 27.25 0.37
C VAL A 9 65.56 27.52 -0.02
N ILE A 10 64.78 27.72 1.03
CA ILE A 10 63.47 28.38 1.06
C ILE A 10 63.62 29.75 0.38
N VAL A 11 63.08 29.89 -0.83
CA VAL A 11 62.84 31.19 -1.45
C VAL A 11 61.34 31.48 -1.34
N PHE A 12 61.04 32.36 -0.39
CA PHE A 12 59.82 33.14 -0.30
C PHE A 12 59.63 33.90 -1.63
N SER A 13 58.79 33.40 -2.53
CA SER A 13 58.25 34.19 -3.62
C SER A 13 56.83 34.63 -3.25
N LEU A 14 56.75 35.90 -2.83
CA LEU A 14 55.52 36.69 -2.77
C LEU A 14 54.95 36.79 -4.19
N PHE A 15 54.21 35.79 -4.62
CA PHE A 15 53.19 35.99 -5.64
C PHE A 15 51.88 36.31 -4.92
N ALA A 16 51.62 37.61 -4.83
CA ALA A 16 50.29 38.14 -4.62
C ALA A 16 49.37 37.61 -5.74
N CYS A 17 48.76 36.45 -5.51
CA CYS A 17 47.56 36.05 -6.23
C CYS A 17 46.42 36.92 -5.73
N LYS A 18 46.19 37.99 -6.49
CA LYS A 18 44.98 38.80 -6.52
C LYS A 18 43.77 37.88 -6.33
N GLU A 19 43.02 38.07 -5.25
CA GLU A 19 41.69 37.49 -5.11
C GLU A 19 40.87 37.90 -6.35
N ASN A 20 40.61 36.96 -7.25
CA ASN A 20 39.47 37.08 -8.14
C ASN A 20 38.23 36.81 -7.29
N LYS A 21 37.78 37.85 -6.55
CA LYS A 21 36.38 37.99 -6.21
C LYS A 21 35.62 37.95 -7.53
N LYS A 22 35.05 36.78 -7.86
CA LYS A 22 33.89 36.76 -8.75
C LYS A 22 32.80 37.51 -8.00
N ASP A 23 32.61 38.76 -8.40
CA ASP A 23 31.44 39.56 -8.10
C ASP A 23 30.19 38.77 -8.52
N ASN A 24 29.57 38.07 -7.58
CA ASN A 24 28.24 37.47 -7.73
C ASN A 24 27.15 38.54 -7.55
N THR A 25 27.33 39.73 -8.14
CA THR A 25 26.51 40.92 -7.88
C THR A 25 25.76 41.42 -9.12
N THR A 26 25.60 40.63 -10.17
CA THR A 26 24.96 41.11 -11.42
C THR A 26 23.83 40.25 -12.01
N LEU A 27 23.17 39.38 -11.23
CA LEU A 27 21.91 38.75 -11.68
C LEU A 27 20.72 38.81 -10.71
N LEU A 28 20.90 39.33 -9.49
CA LEU A 28 19.82 39.50 -8.49
C LEU A 28 19.22 40.92 -8.41
N ASN A 29 19.77 41.89 -9.16
CA ASN A 29 19.37 43.31 -9.10
C ASN A 29 18.56 43.78 -10.31
N ASN A 30 17.99 42.88 -11.11
CA ASN A 30 17.16 43.28 -12.26
C ASN A 30 15.66 43.10 -11.94
N PRO A 31 14.92 44.18 -11.62
CA PRO A 31 13.51 44.11 -11.19
C PRO A 31 12.50 43.77 -12.30
N ASN A 32 12.95 43.41 -13.51
CA ASN A 32 12.08 43.18 -14.68
C ASN A 32 12.08 41.72 -15.19
N VAL A 33 12.06 40.71 -14.31
CA VAL A 33 12.11 39.31 -14.78
C VAL A 33 10.75 38.76 -15.24
N ILE A 34 9.62 39.36 -14.84
CA ILE A 34 8.30 38.89 -15.26
C ILE A 34 7.38 40.07 -15.60
N SER A 35 7.36 40.47 -16.88
CA SER A 35 6.23 41.21 -17.47
C SER A 35 5.04 40.25 -17.57
N SER A 36 3.83 40.74 -17.31
CA SER A 36 2.58 39.95 -17.33
C SER A 36 2.23 39.33 -18.68
N ASP A 37 2.97 39.67 -19.73
CA ASP A 37 2.75 39.22 -21.11
C ASP A 37 3.79 38.20 -21.61
N ASP A 38 4.78 37.83 -20.78
CA ASP A 38 5.87 36.98 -21.21
C ASP A 38 5.50 35.50 -20.99
N VAL A 39 5.40 34.73 -22.09
CA VAL A 39 5.32 33.27 -22.03
C VAL A 39 6.53 32.78 -21.23
N PHE A 40 6.29 32.34 -20.00
CA PHE A 40 7.36 31.98 -19.07
C PHE A 40 8.05 30.70 -19.57
N ALA A 41 9.17 30.88 -20.28
CA ALA A 41 9.90 29.78 -20.89
C ALA A 41 10.57 28.91 -19.82
N LYS A 42 10.46 27.57 -19.96
CA LYS A 42 11.06 26.55 -19.10
C LYS A 42 12.57 26.79 -18.86
N ASN A 43 13.24 27.36 -19.85
CA ASN A 43 14.67 27.74 -19.84
C ASN A 43 15.00 28.76 -18.73
N LYS A 44 14.04 29.59 -18.29
CA LYS A 44 14.23 30.54 -17.17
C LYS A 44 14.27 29.83 -15.81
N LEU A 45 13.94 28.55 -15.72
CA LEU A 45 13.95 27.76 -14.48
C LEU A 45 15.25 26.96 -14.29
N GLU A 46 15.97 26.67 -15.37
CA GLU A 46 17.19 25.85 -15.32
C GLU A 46 18.30 26.53 -14.50
N GLY A 47 18.99 25.72 -13.69
CA GLY A 47 20.12 26.18 -12.86
C GLY A 47 19.75 26.98 -11.62
N LYS A 48 18.46 27.21 -11.35
CA LYS A 48 17.98 27.88 -10.12
C LYS A 48 17.95 26.92 -8.94
N THR A 49 18.13 27.46 -7.74
CA THR A 49 17.93 26.77 -6.46
C THR A 49 16.44 26.74 -6.08
N VAL A 50 16.06 25.86 -5.14
CA VAL A 50 14.68 25.79 -4.61
C VAL A 50 14.24 27.15 -4.05
N GLU A 51 15.13 27.85 -3.34
CA GLU A 51 14.88 29.16 -2.76
C GLU A 51 14.66 30.24 -3.83
N GLU A 52 15.43 30.24 -4.92
CA GLU A 52 15.23 31.18 -6.03
C GLU A 52 13.91 30.91 -6.77
N LEU A 53 13.55 29.65 -6.96
CA LEU A 53 12.25 29.27 -7.52
C LEU A 53 11.10 29.68 -6.61
N ARG A 54 11.25 29.48 -5.30
CA ARG A 54 10.29 29.93 -4.29
C ARG A 54 10.09 31.44 -4.35
N ILE A 55 11.16 32.21 -4.51
CA ILE A 55 11.07 33.66 -4.68
C ILE A 55 10.30 33.99 -5.96
N LEU A 56 10.66 33.40 -7.11
CA LEU A 56 9.98 33.65 -8.40
C LEU A 56 8.48 33.35 -8.36
N ARG A 57 8.09 32.24 -7.73
CA ARG A 57 6.69 31.88 -7.55
C ARG A 57 5.94 32.94 -6.75
N ASN A 58 6.56 33.43 -5.68
CA ASN A 58 5.95 34.40 -4.78
C ASN A 58 5.98 35.83 -5.34
N GLU A 59 6.86 36.13 -6.30
CA GLU A 59 6.91 37.44 -6.98
C GLU A 59 5.57 37.78 -7.66
N ILE A 60 4.87 36.77 -8.21
CA ILE A 60 3.54 36.92 -8.84
C ILE A 60 2.51 37.43 -7.83
N PHE A 61 2.55 36.92 -6.60
CA PHE A 61 1.68 37.37 -5.51
C PHE A 61 2.12 38.75 -4.99
N ALA A 62 3.44 38.98 -4.88
CA ALA A 62 4.01 40.24 -4.43
C ALA A 62 3.60 41.41 -5.35
N LYS A 63 3.61 41.21 -6.67
CA LYS A 63 3.16 42.21 -7.66
C LYS A 63 1.69 42.62 -7.51
N LYS A 64 0.87 41.76 -6.91
CA LYS A 64 -0.55 42.04 -6.61
C LYS A 64 -0.76 42.58 -5.19
N GLY A 65 0.32 42.90 -4.48
CA GLY A 65 0.27 43.52 -3.15
C GLY A 65 0.03 42.53 -2.01
N TYR A 66 0.22 41.22 -2.22
CA TYR A 66 0.09 40.22 -1.17
C TYR A 66 1.09 40.45 -0.03
N ILE A 67 0.64 40.35 1.22
CA ILE A 67 1.48 40.50 2.42
C ILE A 67 1.89 39.12 2.93
N PHE A 68 3.19 38.85 2.96
CA PHE A 68 3.72 37.53 3.35
C PHE A 68 3.81 37.38 4.87
N LYS A 69 3.34 36.23 5.38
CA LYS A 69 3.52 35.85 6.80
C LYS A 69 4.88 35.23 7.08
N ASP A 70 5.49 34.63 6.06
CA ASP A 70 6.84 34.08 6.14
C ASP A 70 7.84 35.22 6.20
N SER A 71 8.66 35.26 7.25
CA SER A 71 9.57 36.38 7.53
C SER A 71 10.65 36.55 6.45
N ILE A 72 11.11 35.45 5.85
CA ILE A 72 12.14 35.48 4.80
C ILE A 72 11.55 36.12 3.54
N LEU A 73 10.38 35.65 3.08
CA LEU A 73 9.71 36.23 1.91
C LEU A 73 9.30 37.68 2.16
N ASN A 74 8.76 37.98 3.34
CA ASN A 74 8.34 39.34 3.67
C ASN A 74 9.52 40.31 3.65
N ASN A 75 10.65 39.96 4.30
CA ASN A 75 11.84 40.80 4.29
C ASN A 75 12.40 40.95 2.87
N TYR A 76 12.49 39.86 2.12
CA TYR A 76 12.99 39.88 0.74
C TYR A 76 12.19 40.83 -0.15
N PHE A 77 10.85 40.79 -0.09
CA PHE A 77 9.99 41.64 -0.92
C PHE A 77 9.91 43.08 -0.43
N LEU A 78 9.97 43.33 0.89
CA LEU A 78 10.01 44.70 1.43
C LEU A 78 11.23 45.50 0.96
N ASP A 79 12.34 44.82 0.69
CA ASP A 79 13.55 45.43 0.12
C ASP A 79 13.41 45.78 -1.38
N GLN A 80 12.33 45.32 -2.05
CA GLN A 80 12.09 45.59 -3.47
C GLN A 80 11.32 46.90 -3.67
N LYS A 81 11.91 47.85 -4.39
CA LYS A 81 11.32 49.18 -4.66
C LYS A 81 9.94 49.14 -5.33
N TRP A 82 9.66 48.08 -6.09
CA TRP A 82 8.39 47.91 -6.83
C TRP A 82 7.29 47.24 -5.98
N TYR A 83 7.65 46.61 -4.86
CA TYR A 83 6.68 45.89 -4.02
C TYR A 83 5.86 46.87 -3.18
N LYS A 84 4.54 46.79 -3.31
CA LYS A 84 3.58 47.65 -2.60
C LYS A 84 2.61 46.76 -1.82
N PRO A 85 2.92 46.39 -0.56
CA PRO A 85 2.02 45.57 0.25
C PRO A 85 0.69 46.30 0.47
N ASN A 86 -0.42 45.60 0.26
CA ASN A 86 -1.75 46.16 0.40
C ASN A 86 -2.63 45.22 1.24
N LYS A 87 -3.05 45.69 2.42
CA LYS A 87 -3.89 44.92 3.36
C LYS A 87 -5.26 44.56 2.78
N ASN A 88 -5.73 45.32 1.78
CA ASN A 88 -7.01 45.14 1.12
C ASN A 88 -6.85 44.50 -0.28
N ALA A 89 -5.67 43.97 -0.62
CA ALA A 89 -5.45 43.34 -1.92
C ALA A 89 -6.32 42.09 -2.10
N GLN A 90 -7.07 42.05 -3.19
CA GLN A 90 -7.71 40.84 -3.68
C GLN A 90 -6.79 40.19 -4.73
N ILE A 91 -6.21 39.05 -4.39
CA ILE A 91 -5.29 38.34 -5.29
C ILE A 91 -6.09 37.53 -6.29
N VAL A 92 -6.33 38.10 -7.47
CA VAL A 92 -6.92 37.41 -8.62
C VAL A 92 -5.80 37.07 -9.61
N LEU A 93 -5.58 35.77 -9.83
CA LEU A 93 -4.56 35.26 -10.75
C LEU A 93 -5.17 35.03 -12.14
N SER A 94 -4.49 35.51 -13.18
CA SER A 94 -4.82 35.19 -14.56
C SER A 94 -4.52 33.72 -14.89
N SER A 95 -5.05 33.22 -16.01
CA SER A 95 -4.76 31.87 -16.49
C SER A 95 -3.26 31.66 -16.78
N SER A 96 -2.56 32.69 -17.27
CA SER A 96 -1.12 32.64 -17.53
C SER A 96 -0.31 32.58 -16.22
N GLU A 97 -0.68 33.38 -15.22
CA GLU A 97 -0.02 33.38 -13.91
C GLU A 97 -0.17 32.05 -13.18
N LYS A 98 -1.37 31.42 -13.24
CA LYS A 98 -1.60 30.08 -12.69
C LYS A 98 -0.67 29.05 -13.34
N LYS A 99 -0.60 29.05 -14.68
CA LYS A 99 0.27 28.16 -15.45
C LYS A 99 1.75 28.35 -15.09
N THR A 100 2.21 29.59 -14.93
CA THR A 100 3.59 29.88 -14.51
C THR A 100 3.89 29.38 -13.08
N ILE A 101 2.94 29.57 -12.15
CA ILE A 101 3.08 29.05 -10.78
C ILE A 101 3.22 27.53 -10.77
N GLU A 102 2.43 26.82 -11.60
CA GLU A 102 2.52 25.37 -11.74
C GLU A 102 3.90 24.95 -12.27
N LEU A 103 4.38 25.57 -13.35
CA LEU A 103 5.72 25.28 -13.90
C LEU A 103 6.84 25.52 -12.89
N ILE A 104 6.76 26.58 -12.08
CA ILE A 104 7.76 26.85 -11.04
C ILE A 104 7.69 25.79 -9.94
N LYS A 105 6.48 25.39 -9.51
CA LYS A 105 6.32 24.32 -8.50
C LYS A 105 6.88 22.99 -8.98
N GLU A 106 6.66 22.62 -10.23
CA GLU A 106 7.26 21.43 -10.84
C GLU A 106 8.80 21.49 -10.78
N ALA A 107 9.39 22.64 -11.09
CA ALA A 107 10.84 22.82 -10.99
C ALA A 107 11.34 22.81 -9.53
N GLU A 108 10.58 23.34 -8.56
CA GLU A 108 10.90 23.26 -7.13
C GLU A 108 10.94 21.79 -6.69
N ILE A 109 9.93 20.99 -7.08
CA ILE A 109 9.84 19.57 -6.73
C ILE A 109 11.03 18.79 -7.29
N LYS A 110 11.45 19.06 -8.54
CA LYS A 110 12.65 18.45 -9.15
C LYS A 110 13.93 18.66 -8.35
N LEU A 111 14.03 19.77 -7.62
CA LEU A 111 15.24 20.17 -6.88
C LEU A 111 15.16 19.87 -5.39
N LEU A 112 13.95 19.59 -4.87
CA LEU A 112 13.76 19.16 -3.49
C LEU A 112 14.35 17.76 -3.32
N LYS A 113 15.56 17.69 -2.78
CA LYS A 113 16.11 16.45 -2.21
C LYS A 113 15.12 15.94 -1.16
N PHE A 114 14.70 14.68 -1.27
CA PHE A 114 13.83 14.05 -0.30
C PHE A 114 14.39 14.23 1.12
N ASN A 115 13.66 14.95 1.96
CA ASN A 115 13.96 15.04 3.38
C ASN A 115 13.28 13.87 4.09
N THR A 116 14.06 13.08 4.82
CA THR A 116 13.50 12.01 5.65
C THR A 116 12.44 12.58 6.59
N PRO A 117 11.23 11.98 6.65
CA PRO A 117 10.18 12.46 7.53
C PRO A 117 10.64 12.57 8.99
N LYS A 118 10.19 13.63 9.69
CA LYS A 118 10.54 13.85 11.09
C LYS A 118 10.19 12.62 11.94
N GLY A 119 11.16 12.14 12.72
CA GLY A 119 11.00 10.94 13.55
C GLY A 119 11.48 9.65 12.88
N TYR A 120 11.98 9.72 11.65
CA TYR A 120 12.56 8.58 10.94
C TYR A 120 14.01 8.86 10.55
N GLN A 121 14.78 7.79 10.44
CA GLN A 121 16.12 7.76 9.86
C GLN A 121 16.10 6.85 8.63
N LEU A 122 16.84 7.19 7.56
CA LEU A 122 16.97 6.31 6.41
C LEU A 122 17.70 5.01 6.78
N VAL A 123 17.18 3.90 6.29
CA VAL A 123 17.86 2.61 6.33
C VAL A 123 18.82 2.57 5.15
N THR A 124 20.11 2.58 5.45
CA THR A 124 21.18 2.61 4.42
C THR A 124 21.85 1.25 4.24
N LYS A 125 21.55 0.28 5.10
CA LYS A 125 22.12 -1.07 5.09
C LYS A 125 21.09 -2.06 5.64
N SER A 126 20.99 -3.22 5.01
CA SER A 126 20.13 -4.31 5.48
C SER A 126 20.81 -5.05 6.63
N ASP A 127 20.12 -5.20 7.76
CA ASP A 127 20.59 -6.04 8.86
C ASP A 127 20.51 -7.54 8.51
N ALA A 128 19.68 -7.93 7.53
CA ALA A 128 19.53 -9.31 7.09
C ALA A 128 20.78 -9.86 6.38
N ASN A 129 21.42 -9.04 5.54
CA ASN A 129 22.50 -9.49 4.66
C ASN A 129 23.70 -8.53 4.58
N GLY A 130 23.65 -7.41 5.30
CA GLY A 130 24.72 -6.41 5.36
C GLY A 130 24.90 -5.60 4.08
N ARG A 131 24.07 -5.77 3.03
CA ARG A 131 24.22 -5.03 1.78
C ARG A 131 23.56 -3.64 1.89
N PRO A 132 24.07 -2.63 1.15
CA PRO A 132 23.47 -1.29 1.14
C PRO A 132 22.01 -1.30 0.69
N ILE A 133 21.19 -0.45 1.30
CA ILE A 133 19.83 -0.15 0.85
C ILE A 133 19.86 1.28 0.32
N ASN A 134 19.68 1.42 -0.99
CA ASN A 134 19.68 2.72 -1.66
C ASN A 134 18.24 3.18 -1.89
N GLN A 135 18.07 4.51 -1.93
CA GLN A 135 16.82 5.10 -2.41
C GLN A 135 16.70 4.85 -3.91
N ILE A 136 15.45 4.81 -4.39
CA ILE A 136 15.12 4.73 -5.80
C ILE A 136 14.63 6.10 -6.24
N ALA A 137 15.21 6.63 -7.32
CA ALA A 137 14.73 7.80 -8.05
C ALA A 137 14.25 7.35 -9.42
N TYR A 138 12.97 7.56 -9.75
CA TYR A 138 12.37 7.14 -11.01
C TYR A 138 11.04 7.86 -11.23
N ASP A 139 10.70 8.20 -12.47
CA ASP A 139 9.42 8.80 -12.84
C ASP A 139 8.35 7.69 -13.01
N PHE A 140 7.58 7.39 -11.95
CA PHE A 140 6.64 6.27 -11.96
C PHE A 140 5.30 6.60 -12.62
N ASP A 141 4.88 7.86 -12.57
CA ASP A 141 3.61 8.31 -13.15
C ASP A 141 3.75 8.96 -14.53
N ASN A 142 4.98 9.07 -15.04
CA ASN A 142 5.35 9.62 -16.34
C ASN A 142 5.01 11.10 -16.50
N ASP A 143 5.15 11.88 -15.43
CA ASP A 143 4.98 13.34 -15.45
C ASP A 143 6.27 14.10 -15.84
N GLY A 144 7.37 13.38 -16.03
CA GLY A 144 8.69 13.92 -16.37
C GLY A 144 9.45 14.47 -15.16
N ILE A 145 9.07 14.09 -13.95
CA ILE A 145 9.71 14.42 -12.67
C ILE A 145 10.07 13.11 -11.96
N GLU A 146 11.28 13.00 -11.42
CA GLU A 146 11.66 11.82 -10.65
C GLU A 146 10.92 11.80 -9.31
N ASP A 147 10.31 10.65 -9.02
CA ASP A 147 9.75 10.32 -7.73
C ASP A 147 10.80 9.59 -6.88
N ILE A 148 10.63 9.62 -5.56
CA ILE A 148 11.58 9.01 -4.62
C ILE A 148 10.91 7.92 -3.81
N VAL A 149 11.51 6.73 -3.80
CA VAL A 149 11.17 5.66 -2.86
C VAL A 149 12.33 5.37 -1.94
N SER A 150 12.04 5.29 -0.64
CA SER A 150 13.06 5.09 0.38
C SER A 150 12.52 4.29 1.55
N LEU A 151 13.43 3.62 2.26
CA LEU A 151 13.12 2.90 3.47
C LEU A 151 13.60 3.70 4.68
N GLY A 152 12.70 3.91 5.64
CA GLY A 152 13.02 4.56 6.91
C GLY A 152 12.73 3.66 8.11
N LYS A 153 13.47 3.90 9.19
CA LYS A 153 13.34 3.28 10.50
C LYS A 153 12.88 4.34 11.50
N ASN A 154 11.90 4.02 12.34
CA ASN A 154 11.42 4.95 13.36
C ASN A 154 12.50 5.12 14.45
N ILE A 155 12.82 6.37 14.79
CA ILE A 155 13.88 6.71 15.76
C ILE A 155 13.47 6.31 17.20
N LYS A 156 12.17 6.29 17.52
CA LYS A 156 11.67 5.90 18.84
C LYS A 156 11.44 4.40 18.97
N ASN A 157 11.13 3.74 17.86
CA ASN A 157 10.92 2.30 17.82
C ASN A 157 11.73 1.70 16.67
N GLU A 158 12.92 1.26 16.99
CA GLU A 158 13.88 0.77 16.00
C GLU A 158 13.42 -0.50 15.25
N THR A 159 12.40 -1.21 15.73
CA THR A 159 11.86 -2.36 14.98
C THR A 159 10.87 -1.93 13.89
N GLU A 160 10.31 -0.72 13.97
CA GLU A 160 9.33 -0.21 13.03
C GLU A 160 10.02 0.37 11.79
N HIS A 161 9.79 -0.30 10.66
CA HIS A 161 10.27 0.12 9.36
C HIS A 161 9.11 0.63 8.51
N THR A 162 9.38 1.57 7.62
CA THR A 162 8.36 2.18 6.76
C THR A 162 8.95 2.48 5.40
N LEU A 163 8.28 1.99 4.35
CA LEU A 163 8.55 2.41 2.99
C LEU A 163 7.84 3.74 2.75
N PHE A 164 8.61 4.74 2.34
CA PHE A 164 8.11 6.04 1.94
C PHE A 164 8.14 6.14 0.42
N ILE A 165 7.01 6.51 -0.17
CA ILE A 165 6.87 6.75 -1.60
C ILE A 165 6.46 8.21 -1.77
N TYR A 166 7.36 9.00 -2.35
CA TYR A 166 7.14 10.39 -2.69
C TYR A 166 6.87 10.49 -4.19
N LEU A 167 5.60 10.59 -4.56
CA LEU A 167 5.20 10.96 -5.91
C LEU A 167 5.24 12.48 -6.03
N SER A 168 6.01 12.98 -6.99
CA SER A 168 6.15 14.39 -7.32
C SER A 168 4.82 15.06 -7.67
N SER A 169 3.92 14.32 -8.31
CA SER A 169 2.54 14.74 -8.60
C SER A 169 1.63 14.84 -7.36
N LYS A 170 2.07 14.37 -6.18
CA LYS A 170 1.29 14.37 -4.93
C LYS A 170 1.92 15.28 -3.88
N THR A 171 1.06 15.99 -3.14
CA THR A 171 1.50 16.84 -2.02
C THR A 171 1.85 16.05 -0.75
N LYS A 172 1.36 14.81 -0.63
CA LYS A 172 1.59 13.91 0.50
C LYS A 172 2.31 12.67 -0.01
N PHE A 173 3.33 12.25 0.72
CA PHE A 173 3.95 10.94 0.50
C PHE A 173 3.02 9.82 0.97
N GLU A 174 3.09 8.69 0.30
CA GLU A 174 2.51 7.44 0.75
C GLU A 174 3.48 6.75 1.71
N ARG A 175 2.92 6.00 2.66
CA ARG A 175 3.69 5.27 3.67
C ARG A 175 3.14 3.86 3.79
N ILE A 176 4.01 2.87 3.69
CA ILE A 176 3.66 1.48 3.94
C ILE A 176 4.50 1.01 5.12
N LYS A 177 3.84 0.70 6.23
CA LYS A 177 4.52 0.15 7.41
C LYS A 177 4.88 -1.30 7.13
N LEU A 178 6.14 -1.65 7.39
CA LEU A 178 6.59 -3.03 7.40
C LEU A 178 6.45 -3.48 8.85
N ASN A 179 5.53 -4.40 9.10
CA ASN A 179 5.25 -4.94 10.42
C ASN A 179 5.18 -6.46 10.35
N SER A 180 5.53 -7.14 11.44
CA SER A 180 5.16 -8.54 11.61
C SER A 180 3.73 -8.65 12.14
N ASN A 181 3.10 -9.80 11.92
CA ASN A 181 1.79 -10.15 12.50
C ASN A 181 1.91 -10.61 13.96
N ALA A 182 3.13 -10.86 14.43
CA ALA A 182 3.47 -11.18 15.81
C ALA A 182 4.56 -10.22 16.31
N ASP A 183 4.95 -10.34 17.58
CA ASP A 183 6.01 -9.51 18.18
C ASP A 183 7.44 -9.90 17.69
N PHE A 184 7.57 -10.33 16.43
CA PHE A 184 8.82 -10.63 15.78
C PHE A 184 9.51 -9.36 15.27
N ARG A 185 10.83 -9.36 15.31
CA ARG A 185 11.64 -8.34 14.65
C ARG A 185 11.67 -8.61 13.16
N ILE A 186 11.70 -7.54 12.38
CA ILE A 186 11.79 -7.62 10.93
C ILE A 186 13.15 -7.13 10.42
N PHE A 187 13.63 -7.75 9.36
CA PHE A 187 14.91 -7.45 8.71
C PHE A 187 14.64 -7.14 7.24
N PRO A 188 14.52 -5.85 6.86
CA PRO A 188 14.25 -5.48 5.49
C PRO A 188 15.46 -5.74 4.58
N PHE A 189 15.18 -6.04 3.31
CA PHE A 189 16.20 -6.21 2.27
C PHE A 189 16.26 -5.00 1.33
N GLN A 190 17.05 -5.14 0.26
CA GLN A 190 17.26 -4.11 -0.75
C GLN A 190 15.95 -3.72 -1.44
N LEU A 191 15.82 -2.42 -1.74
CA LEU A 191 14.83 -1.93 -2.69
C LEU A 191 15.32 -2.22 -4.11
N GLU A 192 14.46 -2.78 -4.95
CA GLU A 192 14.78 -3.09 -6.34
C GLU A 192 13.82 -2.36 -7.28
N LEU A 193 14.37 -1.81 -8.38
CA LEU A 193 13.60 -1.20 -9.45
C LEU A 193 13.80 -2.01 -10.74
N LYS A 194 12.70 -2.46 -11.36
CA LYS A 194 12.73 -3.13 -12.66
C LYS A 194 11.55 -2.68 -13.51
N LYS A 195 11.82 -2.00 -14.63
CA LYS A 195 10.78 -1.56 -15.59
C LYS A 195 9.62 -0.76 -14.93
N GLY A 196 9.96 0.14 -14.00
CA GLY A 196 8.97 0.95 -13.27
C GLY A 196 8.22 0.18 -12.16
N GLU A 197 8.65 -1.04 -11.83
CA GLU A 197 8.12 -1.85 -10.74
C GLU A 197 9.10 -1.82 -9.57
N ILE A 198 8.59 -1.59 -8.37
CA ILE A 198 9.39 -1.48 -7.14
C ILE A 198 9.17 -2.75 -6.32
N SER A 199 10.24 -3.47 -6.03
CA SER A 199 10.19 -4.57 -5.06
C SER A 199 10.82 -4.14 -3.74
N TYR A 200 10.14 -4.47 -2.64
CA TYR A 200 10.64 -4.34 -1.28
C TYR A 200 10.22 -5.55 -0.45
N GLY A 201 10.94 -5.84 0.64
CA GLY A 201 10.63 -7.01 1.45
C GLY A 201 11.37 -7.03 2.78
N PHE A 202 10.99 -7.99 3.62
CA PHE A 202 11.61 -8.23 4.93
C PHE A 202 11.46 -9.70 5.36
N CYS A 203 12.40 -10.19 6.17
CA CYS A 203 12.27 -11.45 6.91
C CYS A 203 11.90 -11.15 8.35
N GLU A 204 11.18 -12.06 9.00
CA GLU A 204 10.94 -12.07 10.44
C GLU A 204 12.03 -12.91 11.13
N ASP A 205 12.39 -12.57 12.37
CA ASP A 205 13.10 -13.53 13.23
C ASP A 205 12.20 -14.72 13.60
N GLY A 206 12.83 -15.78 14.11
CA GLY A 206 12.16 -17.01 14.49
C GLY A 206 12.65 -18.23 13.71
N THR A 207 12.19 -19.41 14.13
CA THR A 207 12.65 -20.70 13.60
C THR A 207 12.18 -20.95 12.16
N SER A 208 11.07 -20.34 11.75
CA SER A 208 10.51 -20.46 10.40
C SER A 208 11.17 -19.52 9.39
N ALA A 209 11.88 -18.47 9.84
CA ALA A 209 12.52 -17.47 8.98
C ALA A 209 11.61 -16.98 7.83
N LEU A 210 10.39 -16.54 8.17
CA LEU A 210 9.39 -16.12 7.19
C LEU A 210 9.79 -14.80 6.52
N CYS A 211 9.90 -14.82 5.21
CA CYS A 211 10.25 -13.66 4.40
C CYS A 211 9.13 -13.32 3.43
N ARG A 212 8.89 -12.02 3.26
CA ARG A 212 7.87 -11.48 2.35
C ARG A 212 8.48 -10.45 1.42
N THR A 213 8.11 -10.52 0.15
CA THR A 213 8.49 -9.55 -0.88
C THR A 213 7.23 -9.07 -1.59
N PHE A 214 7.13 -7.76 -1.76
CA PHE A 214 6.02 -7.06 -2.37
C PHE A 214 6.53 -6.31 -3.58
N THR A 215 5.86 -6.46 -4.73
CA THR A 215 6.17 -5.69 -5.93
C THR A 215 5.03 -4.74 -6.23
N LEU A 216 5.32 -3.45 -6.25
CA LEU A 216 4.37 -2.38 -6.54
C LEU A 216 4.59 -1.81 -7.94
N LYS A 217 3.50 -1.34 -8.55
CA LYS A 217 3.52 -0.58 -9.80
C LYS A 217 2.53 0.57 -9.73
N TYR A 218 2.90 1.73 -10.29
CA TYR A 218 1.95 2.82 -10.41
C TYR A 218 0.79 2.44 -11.34
N ASN A 219 -0.44 2.65 -10.89
CA ASN A 219 -1.66 2.41 -11.67
C ASN A 219 -2.34 3.76 -11.97
N SER A 220 -2.32 4.14 -13.25
CA SER A 220 -2.90 5.40 -13.73
C SER A 220 -4.41 5.51 -13.58
N LYS A 221 -5.15 4.39 -13.50
CA LYS A 221 -6.61 4.39 -13.32
C LYS A 221 -7.00 4.83 -11.91
N VAL A 222 -6.27 4.34 -10.90
CA VAL A 222 -6.49 4.69 -9.47
C VAL A 222 -5.53 5.76 -8.97
N LYS A 223 -4.61 6.24 -9.82
CA LYS A 223 -3.62 7.30 -9.56
C LYS A 223 -2.78 7.04 -8.29
N THR A 224 -2.38 5.80 -8.09
CA THR A 224 -1.58 5.37 -6.93
C THR A 224 -0.83 4.08 -7.23
N PHE A 225 0.10 3.70 -6.36
CA PHE A 225 0.72 2.38 -6.44
C PHE A 225 -0.27 1.27 -6.08
N GLN A 226 -0.23 0.20 -6.86
CA GLN A 226 -0.92 -1.06 -6.57
C GLN A 226 0.10 -2.19 -6.40
N LEU A 227 -0.24 -3.17 -5.56
CA LEU A 227 0.49 -4.42 -5.42
C LEU A 227 0.20 -5.32 -6.63
N ILE A 228 1.25 -5.70 -7.36
CA ILE A 228 1.14 -6.53 -8.57
C ILE A 228 1.67 -7.95 -8.37
N ASN A 229 2.60 -8.13 -7.45
CA ASN A 229 3.18 -9.43 -7.12
C ASN A 229 3.45 -9.50 -5.62
N TYR A 230 3.26 -10.68 -5.06
CA TYR A 230 3.61 -11.01 -3.69
C TYR A 230 4.34 -12.34 -3.65
N VAL A 231 5.43 -12.39 -2.89
CA VAL A 231 6.18 -13.62 -2.65
C VAL A 231 6.31 -13.81 -1.14
N SER A 232 5.98 -15.00 -0.64
CA SER A 232 6.35 -15.42 0.70
C SER A 232 7.19 -16.69 0.68
N SER A 233 8.10 -16.82 1.64
CA SER A 233 9.01 -17.95 1.74
C SER A 233 9.38 -18.25 3.18
N TYR A 234 9.34 -19.50 3.59
CA TYR A 234 9.64 -19.90 4.96
C TYR A 234 10.14 -21.34 5.03
N ARG A 235 10.85 -21.63 6.12
CA ARG A 235 11.29 -22.96 6.49
C ARG A 235 10.11 -23.78 7.01
N ILE A 236 10.06 -25.03 6.57
CA ILE A 236 9.22 -26.09 7.12
C ILE A 236 10.12 -27.16 7.75
N MET A 237 9.55 -28.06 8.56
CA MET A 237 10.31 -29.02 9.40
C MET A 237 11.43 -29.76 8.63
N TYR A 238 11.18 -30.15 7.38
CA TYR A 238 12.13 -30.86 6.52
C TYR A 238 12.34 -30.17 5.16
N GLY A 239 12.35 -28.84 5.13
CA GLY A 239 12.58 -28.15 3.87
C GLY A 239 12.22 -26.68 3.87
N HIS A 240 11.85 -26.21 2.69
CA HIS A 240 11.49 -24.84 2.42
C HIS A 240 10.26 -24.79 1.52
N LEU A 241 9.41 -23.80 1.77
CA LEU A 241 8.23 -23.51 0.97
C LEU A 241 8.28 -22.06 0.51
N SER A 242 7.95 -21.84 -0.76
CA SER A 242 7.70 -20.50 -1.29
C SER A 242 6.42 -20.43 -2.08
N LYS A 243 5.81 -19.25 -2.03
CA LYS A 243 4.58 -18.91 -2.74
C LYS A 243 4.82 -17.64 -3.53
N GLU A 244 4.40 -17.64 -4.77
CA GLU A 244 4.40 -16.45 -5.63
C GLU A 244 2.98 -16.23 -6.15
N ILE A 245 2.48 -15.01 -5.98
CA ILE A 245 1.12 -14.62 -6.32
C ILE A 245 1.18 -13.42 -7.25
N ASN A 246 0.73 -13.61 -8.49
CA ASN A 246 0.51 -12.52 -9.43
C ASN A 246 -0.90 -11.96 -9.24
N LEU A 247 -0.99 -10.75 -8.70
CA LEU A 247 -2.26 -10.09 -8.36
C LEU A 247 -2.93 -9.40 -9.55
N ILE A 248 -2.29 -9.39 -10.72
CA ILE A 248 -2.89 -8.89 -11.97
C ILE A 248 -3.62 -10.00 -12.71
N SER A 249 -2.99 -11.18 -12.84
CA SER A 249 -3.61 -12.35 -13.50
C SER A 249 -4.43 -13.21 -12.54
N GLY A 250 -4.23 -13.05 -11.23
CA GLY A 250 -4.79 -13.90 -10.19
C GLY A 250 -4.15 -15.28 -10.09
N THR A 251 -3.06 -15.54 -10.83
CA THR A 251 -2.38 -16.83 -10.79
C THR A 251 -1.38 -16.89 -9.65
N TYR A 252 -1.24 -18.05 -9.02
CA TYR A 252 -0.22 -18.29 -8.01
C TYR A 252 0.50 -19.61 -8.24
N ASN A 253 1.70 -19.72 -7.67
CA ASN A 253 2.54 -20.91 -7.70
C ASN A 253 3.10 -21.19 -6.30
N VAL A 254 2.97 -22.42 -5.84
CA VAL A 254 3.53 -22.91 -4.58
C VAL A 254 4.65 -23.89 -4.90
N ILE A 255 5.87 -23.55 -4.51
CA ILE A 255 7.05 -24.40 -4.65
C ILE A 255 7.39 -24.94 -3.27
N LYS A 256 7.45 -26.27 -3.17
CA LYS A 256 7.89 -26.96 -1.95
C LYS A 256 9.13 -27.77 -2.28
N GLU A 257 10.21 -27.50 -1.57
CA GLU A 257 11.47 -28.23 -1.62
C GLU A 257 11.67 -28.88 -0.25
N ALA A 258 11.30 -30.15 -0.15
CA ALA A 258 11.28 -30.86 1.14
C ALA A 258 11.75 -32.30 1.01
N SER A 259 12.40 -32.79 2.07
CA SER A 259 12.68 -34.20 2.28
C SER A 259 11.61 -34.84 3.17
N THR A 260 11.66 -36.16 3.32
CA THR A 260 10.74 -36.90 4.21
C THR A 260 11.44 -37.20 5.54
N ILE A 261 10.64 -37.48 6.58
CA ILE A 261 11.17 -37.94 7.89
C ILE A 261 12.10 -39.16 7.70
N THR A 262 11.73 -40.05 6.79
CA THR A 262 12.40 -41.34 6.56
C THR A 262 13.58 -41.26 5.58
N ASP A 263 13.73 -40.16 4.86
CA ASP A 263 14.77 -39.96 3.83
C ASP A 263 15.14 -38.47 3.77
N SER A 264 15.92 -38.03 4.76
CA SER A 264 16.29 -36.62 4.95
C SER A 264 17.19 -36.07 3.87
N ASP A 265 17.93 -36.94 3.18
CA ASP A 265 18.94 -36.58 2.19
C ASP A 265 18.34 -36.35 0.79
N ASN A 266 17.11 -36.83 0.57
CA ASN A 266 16.42 -36.73 -0.70
C ASN A 266 15.40 -35.58 -0.71
N ILE A 267 15.82 -34.43 -1.23
CA ILE A 267 14.96 -33.24 -1.37
C ILE A 267 14.12 -33.36 -2.65
N ILE A 268 12.81 -33.44 -2.49
CA ILE A 268 11.84 -33.43 -3.59
C ILE A 268 11.35 -32.00 -3.80
N LYS A 269 11.45 -31.52 -5.05
CA LYS A 269 10.88 -30.25 -5.47
C LYS A 269 9.54 -30.48 -6.16
N THR A 270 8.48 -29.89 -5.61
CA THR A 270 7.14 -29.87 -6.21
C THR A 270 6.73 -28.43 -6.55
N SER A 271 5.85 -28.29 -7.55
CA SER A 271 5.38 -27.00 -8.06
C SER A 271 3.90 -27.10 -8.37
N ASN A 272 3.08 -26.41 -7.59
CA ASN A 272 1.62 -26.44 -7.68
C ASN A 272 1.10 -25.06 -8.08
N LYS A 273 0.40 -24.99 -9.20
CA LYS A 273 -0.17 -23.74 -9.72
C LYS A 273 -1.66 -23.68 -9.47
N GLY A 274 -2.16 -22.48 -9.21
CA GLY A 274 -3.59 -22.23 -9.09
C GLY A 274 -3.96 -20.84 -9.59
N LYS A 275 -5.26 -20.55 -9.50
CA LYS A 275 -5.84 -19.25 -9.82
C LYS A 275 -6.83 -18.86 -8.74
N GLN A 276 -6.92 -17.57 -8.49
CA GLN A 276 -7.92 -16.95 -7.65
C GLN A 276 -8.39 -15.64 -8.26
N GLU A 277 -9.59 -15.22 -7.91
CA GLU A 277 -10.07 -13.90 -8.26
C GLU A 277 -9.35 -12.86 -7.39
N THR A 278 -8.97 -11.74 -8.01
CA THR A 278 -8.22 -10.68 -7.34
C THR A 278 -8.89 -9.34 -7.59
N LYS A 279 -8.75 -8.42 -6.63
CA LYS A 279 -9.10 -7.01 -6.82
C LYS A 279 -7.85 -6.15 -6.79
N VAL A 280 -7.97 -4.92 -7.24
CA VAL A 280 -6.88 -3.93 -7.15
C VAL A 280 -6.57 -3.69 -5.67
N ILE A 281 -5.34 -4.03 -5.26
CA ILE A 281 -4.82 -3.76 -3.92
C ILE A 281 -3.93 -2.52 -4.01
N THR A 282 -4.44 -1.38 -3.56
CA THR A 282 -3.67 -0.13 -3.48
C THR A 282 -2.71 -0.14 -2.29
N SER A 283 -1.68 0.69 -2.36
CA SER A 283 -0.62 0.80 -1.34
C SER A 283 -1.14 1.01 0.09
N ASP A 284 -2.24 1.73 0.27
CA ASP A 284 -2.88 2.01 1.57
C ASP A 284 -3.55 0.78 2.20
N LEU A 285 -3.88 -0.24 1.40
CA LEU A 285 -4.44 -1.50 1.90
C LEU A 285 -3.37 -2.47 2.41
N ILE A 286 -2.08 -2.17 2.22
CA ILE A 286 -0.98 -3.04 2.62
C ILE A 286 -0.77 -2.94 4.13
N ASN A 287 -1.18 -3.99 4.85
CA ASN A 287 -1.12 -4.09 6.30
C ASN A 287 -1.02 -5.57 6.74
N PRO A 288 -0.77 -5.84 8.03
CA PRO A 288 -0.73 -7.20 8.60
C PRO A 288 -1.87 -8.14 8.19
N LYS A 289 -3.12 -7.66 8.12
CA LYS A 289 -4.25 -8.50 7.71
C LYS A 289 -4.14 -8.91 6.24
N LEU A 290 -3.68 -8.01 5.36
CA LEU A 290 -3.41 -8.37 3.97
C LEU A 290 -2.34 -9.46 3.88
N TYR A 291 -1.31 -9.43 4.74
CA TYR A 291 -0.28 -10.48 4.75
C TYR A 291 -0.89 -11.84 5.06
N ASN A 292 -1.76 -11.93 6.07
CA ASN A 292 -2.48 -13.16 6.39
C ASN A 292 -3.33 -13.65 5.21
N TYR A 293 -4.02 -12.74 4.52
CA TYR A 293 -4.80 -13.08 3.33
C TYR A 293 -3.91 -13.67 2.22
N LEU A 294 -2.80 -12.98 1.91
CA LEU A 294 -1.86 -13.40 0.87
C LEU A 294 -1.13 -14.69 1.25
N ASP A 295 -0.74 -14.85 2.52
CA ASP A 295 -0.11 -16.05 3.03
C ASP A 295 -1.05 -17.24 3.07
N ALA A 296 -2.37 -17.06 3.17
CA ALA A 296 -3.36 -18.15 3.13
C ALA A 296 -3.60 -18.74 1.73
N ILE A 297 -3.13 -18.06 0.68
CA ILE A 297 -3.36 -18.48 -0.70
C ILE A 297 -2.43 -19.64 -1.04
N GLY A 298 -3.01 -20.74 -1.52
CA GLY A 298 -2.28 -21.95 -1.84
C GLY A 298 -2.00 -22.88 -0.65
N ASN A 299 -2.57 -22.62 0.54
CA ASN A 299 -2.36 -23.45 1.74
C ASN A 299 -2.72 -24.93 1.56
N GLN A 300 -3.64 -25.23 0.64
CA GLN A 300 -4.00 -26.60 0.29
C GLN A 300 -2.81 -27.40 -0.28
N PHE A 301 -1.70 -26.75 -0.65
CA PHE A 301 -0.49 -27.38 -1.19
C PHE A 301 0.68 -27.42 -0.19
N GLU A 302 0.52 -26.90 1.04
CA GLU A 302 1.61 -26.85 2.01
C GLU A 302 1.86 -28.18 2.72
N GLU A 303 0.79 -28.90 3.08
CA GLU A 303 0.87 -30.12 3.88
C GLU A 303 0.05 -31.28 3.28
N ASP A 304 0.71 -32.42 3.11
CA ASP A 304 0.11 -33.69 3.54
C ASP A 304 0.29 -33.71 5.06
N VAL A 305 -0.80 -33.66 5.82
CA VAL A 305 -0.76 -33.66 7.29
C VAL A 305 0.10 -34.82 7.78
N ALA A 306 1.28 -34.50 8.32
CA ALA A 306 1.88 -35.37 9.31
C ALA A 306 0.99 -35.25 10.54
N ILE A 307 0.23 -36.31 10.80
CA ILE A 307 -0.30 -36.59 12.14
C ILE A 307 0.94 -36.50 13.04
N ASP A 308 0.93 -35.62 14.04
CA ASP A 308 2.02 -35.62 15.01
C ASP A 308 2.08 -37.01 15.68
N ASP A 309 3.24 -37.45 16.16
CA ASP A 309 3.41 -38.72 16.89
C ASP A 309 2.50 -38.84 18.15
N TYR A 310 1.71 -37.80 18.47
CA TYR A 310 0.80 -37.70 19.60
C TYR A 310 -0.69 -37.72 19.21
N GLY A 311 -1.05 -37.84 17.93
CA GLY A 311 -2.44 -37.98 17.48
C GLY A 311 -3.31 -36.73 17.63
N TYR A 312 -2.72 -35.53 17.73
CA TYR A 312 -3.43 -34.27 17.77
C TYR A 312 -3.42 -33.57 16.41
N GLN A 313 -4.54 -33.66 15.69
CA GLN A 313 -5.04 -32.54 14.89
C GLN A 313 -6.57 -32.50 14.99
N LEU A 314 -7.07 -31.65 15.87
CA LEU A 314 -8.36 -31.00 15.68
C LEU A 314 -8.08 -29.51 15.62
N THR A 315 -7.42 -29.07 14.54
CA THR A 315 -7.58 -27.67 14.14
C THR A 315 -9.07 -27.51 13.88
N ASP A 316 -9.75 -26.76 14.73
CA ASP A 316 -11.15 -26.43 14.49
C ASP A 316 -11.24 -25.62 13.19
N CYS A 317 -11.58 -26.32 12.10
CA CYS A 317 -11.65 -25.73 10.77
C CYS A 317 -12.71 -24.64 10.70
N SER A 318 -13.69 -24.61 11.59
CA SER A 318 -14.70 -23.57 11.58
C SER A 318 -14.10 -22.19 11.90
N THR A 319 -13.29 -22.10 12.95
CA THR A 319 -12.58 -20.88 13.34
C THR A 319 -11.66 -20.41 12.22
N GLU A 320 -10.88 -21.31 11.64
CA GLU A 320 -9.92 -20.97 10.59
C GLU A 320 -10.61 -20.54 9.30
N ILE A 321 -11.71 -21.19 8.93
CA ILE A 321 -12.51 -20.82 7.76
C ILE A 321 -13.17 -19.46 7.96
N ILE A 322 -13.71 -19.14 9.15
CA ILE A 322 -14.23 -17.78 9.41
C ILE A 322 -13.13 -16.74 9.23
N ARG A 323 -11.94 -16.97 9.81
CA ARG A 323 -10.83 -16.03 9.69
C ARG A 323 -10.45 -15.80 8.23
N LYS A 324 -10.34 -16.86 7.45
CA LYS A 324 -10.06 -16.76 6.01
C LYS A 324 -11.20 -16.07 5.25
N LEU A 325 -12.46 -16.34 5.60
CA LEU A 325 -13.62 -15.68 5.00
C LEU A 325 -13.61 -14.18 5.30
N GLN A 326 -13.34 -13.77 6.55
CA GLN A 326 -13.20 -12.36 6.93
C GLN A 326 -12.13 -11.66 6.08
N LEU A 327 -10.97 -12.31 5.90
CA LEU A 327 -9.90 -11.82 5.05
C LEU A 327 -10.32 -11.75 3.57
N GLU A 328 -11.07 -12.73 3.08
CA GLU A 328 -11.60 -12.75 1.72
C GLU A 328 -12.62 -11.63 1.50
N PHE A 329 -13.47 -11.32 2.49
CA PHE A 329 -14.40 -10.19 2.42
C PHE A 329 -13.69 -8.82 2.49
N ASP A 330 -12.55 -8.76 3.19
CA ASP A 330 -11.71 -7.56 3.26
C ASP A 330 -10.86 -7.35 1.99
N PHE A 331 -10.29 -8.40 1.40
CA PHE A 331 -9.26 -8.30 0.35
C PHE A 331 -9.56 -9.05 -0.95
N GLY A 332 -10.49 -10.00 -0.96
CA GLY A 332 -10.91 -10.73 -2.14
C GLY A 332 -11.82 -9.92 -3.07
N ALA A 333 -12.01 -10.43 -4.29
CA ALA A 333 -12.86 -9.82 -5.31
C ALA A 333 -14.36 -10.09 -5.09
N LEU A 334 -14.71 -11.22 -4.46
CA LEU A 334 -16.09 -11.63 -4.14
C LEU A 334 -17.01 -11.76 -5.37
N ASN A 335 -16.44 -11.98 -6.55
CA ASN A 335 -17.20 -12.10 -7.82
C ASN A 335 -18.20 -13.26 -7.81
N TYR A 336 -17.94 -14.31 -7.01
CA TYR A 336 -18.81 -15.47 -6.90
C TYR A 336 -20.16 -15.20 -6.24
N ILE A 337 -20.34 -14.04 -5.58
CA ILE A 337 -21.59 -13.67 -4.91
C ILE A 337 -22.70 -13.33 -5.93
N GLY A 338 -22.35 -13.09 -7.21
CA GLY A 338 -23.33 -12.95 -8.29
C GLY A 338 -24.37 -11.86 -8.01
N ASP A 339 -25.65 -12.18 -8.25
CA ASP A 339 -26.76 -11.25 -8.01
C ASP A 339 -26.97 -10.91 -6.53
N SER A 340 -26.43 -11.70 -5.60
CA SER A 340 -26.44 -11.35 -4.17
C SER A 340 -25.48 -10.19 -3.84
N HIS A 341 -24.83 -9.58 -4.82
CA HIS A 341 -23.98 -8.39 -4.60
C HIS A 341 -24.76 -7.20 -4.01
N VAL A 342 -26.08 -7.16 -4.17
CA VAL A 342 -26.98 -6.22 -3.47
C VAL A 342 -26.88 -6.33 -1.94
N PHE A 343 -26.40 -7.47 -1.41
CA PHE A 343 -26.18 -7.72 0.01
C PHE A 343 -24.70 -7.52 0.42
N ILE A 344 -23.81 -7.09 -0.47
CA ILE A 344 -22.36 -7.14 -0.22
C ILE A 344 -21.93 -6.32 1.01
N LYS A 345 -22.64 -5.22 1.29
CA LYS A 345 -22.36 -4.38 2.45
C LYS A 345 -22.77 -5.10 3.73
N GLU A 346 -23.99 -5.61 3.78
CA GLU A 346 -24.54 -6.33 4.92
C GLU A 346 -23.77 -7.62 5.18
N LEU A 347 -23.41 -8.36 4.13
CA LEU A 347 -22.57 -9.55 4.22
C LEU A 347 -21.18 -9.23 4.77
N LYS A 348 -20.57 -8.11 4.36
CA LYS A 348 -19.29 -7.66 4.93
C LYS A 348 -19.41 -7.36 6.41
N ASP A 349 -20.45 -6.63 6.80
CA ASP A 349 -20.67 -6.24 8.20
C ASP A 349 -20.97 -7.49 9.06
N PHE A 350 -21.80 -8.39 8.55
CA PHE A 350 -22.09 -9.70 9.15
C PHE A 350 -20.83 -10.52 9.37
N VAL A 351 -20.08 -10.82 8.30
CA VAL A 351 -18.86 -11.66 8.35
C VAL A 351 -17.82 -11.05 9.29
N LYS A 352 -17.66 -9.72 9.30
CA LYS A 352 -16.77 -9.02 10.25
C LYS A 352 -17.22 -9.13 11.70
N GLY A 353 -18.52 -9.19 11.95
CA GLY A 353 -19.11 -9.35 13.29
C GLY A 353 -19.08 -10.78 13.84
N ILE A 354 -18.56 -11.74 13.07
CA ILE A 354 -18.43 -13.13 13.54
C ILE A 354 -17.20 -13.23 14.45
N ASP A 355 -17.45 -13.48 15.72
CA ASP A 355 -16.39 -13.85 16.67
C ASP A 355 -15.92 -15.27 16.33
N SER A 356 -14.73 -15.36 15.73
CA SER A 356 -14.15 -16.63 15.30
C SER A 356 -13.87 -17.57 16.48
N GLU A 357 -13.53 -17.04 17.65
CA GLU A 357 -13.16 -17.86 18.82
C GLU A 357 -14.40 -18.45 19.49
N HIS A 358 -15.49 -17.70 19.57
CA HIS A 358 -16.74 -18.19 20.15
C HIS A 358 -17.40 -19.29 19.30
N PHE A 359 -17.15 -19.31 18.00
CA PHE A 359 -17.71 -20.29 17.07
C PHE A 359 -17.16 -21.71 17.28
N SER A 360 -15.99 -21.84 17.90
CA SER A 360 -15.31 -23.11 18.18
C SER A 360 -15.91 -23.95 19.31
N ASN A 361 -16.75 -23.35 20.18
CA ASN A 361 -17.08 -23.92 21.50
C ASN A 361 -18.34 -24.80 21.54
N SER A 362 -18.64 -25.51 20.46
CA SER A 362 -19.85 -26.33 20.41
C SER A 362 -19.49 -27.75 19.98
N ASP A 363 -19.83 -28.75 20.80
CA ASP A 363 -19.77 -30.19 20.48
C ASP A 363 -20.70 -30.58 19.30
N HIS A 364 -21.12 -29.62 18.48
CA HIS A 364 -22.11 -29.77 17.44
C HIS A 364 -21.47 -30.00 16.09
N ILE A 365 -21.90 -31.10 15.48
CA ILE A 365 -21.68 -31.46 14.08
C ILE A 365 -22.15 -30.36 13.12
N LYS A 366 -23.12 -29.53 13.55
CA LYS A 366 -23.60 -28.36 12.82
C LYS A 366 -23.74 -27.14 13.72
N PHE A 367 -23.18 -26.07 13.23
CA PHE A 367 -23.21 -24.70 13.69
C PHE A 367 -24.10 -23.68 12.99
N SER A 368 -24.73 -22.72 13.67
CA SER A 368 -25.19 -21.52 12.95
C SER A 368 -25.13 -20.22 13.76
N LYS A 369 -25.00 -19.08 13.05
CA LYS A 369 -25.11 -17.73 13.61
C LYS A 369 -25.99 -16.86 12.72
N SER A 370 -27.09 -16.34 13.27
CA SER A 370 -28.01 -15.43 12.58
C SER A 370 -27.66 -13.96 12.81
N TYR A 371 -28.01 -13.14 11.83
CA TYR A 371 -27.93 -11.68 11.85
C TYR A 371 -29.16 -11.11 11.14
N TYR A 372 -29.97 -10.35 11.87
CA TYR A 372 -31.19 -9.74 11.36
C TYR A 372 -30.90 -8.31 10.89
N LEU A 373 -31.50 -7.92 9.77
CA LEU A 373 -31.38 -6.59 9.22
C LEU A 373 -32.72 -6.12 8.66
N HIS A 374 -32.99 -4.83 8.86
CA HIS A 374 -34.16 -4.19 8.28
C HIS A 374 -33.71 -3.36 7.07
N ARG A 375 -34.18 -3.74 5.88
CA ARG A 375 -33.80 -3.10 4.63
C ARG A 375 -35.02 -2.34 4.11
N ASN A 376 -34.94 -1.01 4.02
CA ASN A 376 -35.99 -0.25 3.34
C ASN A 376 -35.87 -0.51 1.84
N TRP A 377 -36.58 -1.51 1.32
CA TRP A 377 -36.63 -1.77 -0.12
C TRP A 377 -37.21 -0.54 -0.82
N VAL A 378 -36.37 0.16 -1.60
CA VAL A 378 -36.80 1.30 -2.42
C VAL A 378 -37.44 0.75 -3.69
N LEU A 379 -38.63 0.18 -3.54
CA LEU A 379 -39.49 -0.23 -4.63
C LEU A 379 -40.72 0.67 -4.60
N ASP A 380 -41.02 1.31 -5.72
CA ASP A 380 -42.06 2.36 -5.83
C ASP A 380 -43.47 1.89 -5.42
N TYR A 381 -43.67 0.59 -5.23
CA TYR A 381 -44.93 -0.07 -4.85
C TYR A 381 -44.95 -0.64 -3.42
N ILE A 382 -43.84 -0.55 -2.66
CA ILE A 382 -43.79 -0.99 -1.26
C ILE A 382 -44.02 0.23 -0.36
N LYS A 383 -45.21 0.31 0.28
CA LYS A 383 -45.56 1.41 1.18
C LYS A 383 -44.84 1.35 2.53
N GLU A 384 -44.77 0.16 3.12
CA GLU A 384 -44.11 -0.14 4.38
C GLU A 384 -43.56 -1.57 4.28
N ASP A 385 -42.26 -1.74 4.50
CA ASP A 385 -41.65 -3.05 4.71
C ASP A 385 -41.48 -3.23 6.22
N GLU A 386 -42.10 -4.26 6.78
CA GLU A 386 -42.02 -4.61 8.21
C GLU A 386 -41.24 -5.90 8.46
N CYS A 387 -40.67 -6.52 7.42
CA CYS A 387 -39.96 -7.78 7.60
C CYS A 387 -38.46 -7.57 7.83
N GLU A 388 -37.87 -8.43 8.65
CA GLU A 388 -36.42 -8.48 8.84
C GLU A 388 -35.84 -9.55 7.90
N ASP A 389 -34.90 -9.15 7.06
CA ASP A 389 -34.06 -10.11 6.35
C ASP A 389 -33.14 -10.78 7.38
N GLU A 390 -32.84 -12.07 7.20
CA GLU A 390 -31.93 -12.83 8.07
C GLU A 390 -30.75 -13.36 7.26
N ILE A 391 -29.53 -13.08 7.72
CA ILE A 391 -28.30 -13.70 7.22
C ILE A 391 -27.85 -14.75 8.23
N VAL A 392 -27.66 -15.98 7.77
CA VAL A 392 -27.23 -17.10 8.62
C VAL A 392 -25.93 -17.67 8.08
N LEU A 393 -24.92 -17.80 8.95
CA LEU A 393 -23.74 -18.60 8.64
C LEU A 393 -23.96 -20.03 9.15
N ILE A 394 -23.76 -21.03 8.30
CA ILE A 394 -23.95 -22.45 8.61
C ILE A 394 -22.67 -23.21 8.29
N TYR A 395 -22.17 -23.96 9.25
CA TYR A 395 -21.09 -24.94 9.05
C TYR A 395 -21.63 -26.34 9.30
N ASP A 396 -21.28 -27.26 8.41
CA ASP A 396 -21.73 -28.65 8.47
C ASP A 396 -20.52 -29.57 8.30
N GLU A 397 -20.09 -30.15 9.43
CA GLU A 397 -18.90 -31.00 9.47
C GLU A 397 -19.11 -32.32 8.72
N LEU A 398 -20.34 -32.86 8.73
CA LEU A 398 -20.68 -34.12 8.05
C LEU A 398 -20.63 -33.94 6.54
N ASN A 399 -21.24 -32.87 6.04
CA ASN A 399 -21.28 -32.59 4.60
C ASN A 399 -20.01 -31.89 4.10
N LYS A 400 -19.12 -31.48 5.01
CA LYS A 400 -17.93 -30.68 4.71
C LYS A 400 -18.30 -29.44 3.92
N THR A 401 -19.32 -28.73 4.39
CA THR A 401 -19.81 -27.51 3.76
C THR A 401 -19.81 -26.34 4.72
N PHE A 402 -19.66 -25.17 4.13
CA PHE A 402 -19.77 -23.88 4.78
C PHE A 402 -20.71 -23.03 3.93
N THR A 403 -21.75 -22.46 4.50
CA THR A 403 -22.83 -21.79 3.75
C THR A 403 -23.17 -20.45 4.37
N ILE A 404 -23.33 -19.43 3.53
CA ILE A 404 -24.00 -18.19 3.92
C ILE A 404 -25.40 -18.23 3.33
N GLN A 405 -26.41 -18.32 4.19
CA GLN A 405 -27.81 -18.25 3.82
C GLN A 405 -28.32 -16.83 4.00
N ILE A 406 -29.10 -16.34 3.03
CA ILE A 406 -29.74 -15.04 3.04
C ILE A 406 -31.23 -15.30 2.88
N ASN A 407 -32.00 -15.09 3.93
CA ASN A 407 -33.45 -15.16 3.94
C ASN A 407 -33.98 -13.76 3.72
N ASN A 408 -34.50 -13.51 2.53
CA ASN A 408 -35.17 -12.26 2.23
C ASN A 408 -36.65 -12.42 2.51
N CYS A 409 -37.21 -11.44 3.20
CA CYS A 409 -38.63 -11.37 3.44
C CYS A 409 -39.15 -10.04 2.91
N ALA A 410 -40.22 -10.10 2.11
CA ALA A 410 -40.95 -8.92 1.68
C ALA A 410 -42.44 -9.10 2.00
N LEU A 411 -42.98 -8.20 2.80
CA LEU A 411 -44.41 -8.08 3.04
C LEU A 411 -44.93 -6.86 2.28
N VAL A 412 -45.94 -7.06 1.43
CA VAL A 412 -46.65 -5.94 0.79
C VAL A 412 -48.02 -5.83 1.44
N LYS A 413 -48.34 -4.65 1.95
CA LYS A 413 -49.65 -4.33 2.52
C LYS A 413 -50.46 -3.40 1.64
N GLU A 414 -51.75 -3.66 1.53
CA GLU A 414 -52.77 -2.74 1.00
C GLU A 414 -53.87 -2.61 2.06
N ASP A 415 -54.18 -1.39 2.48
CA ASP A 415 -55.16 -1.09 3.54
C ASP A 415 -54.97 -1.91 4.84
N GLU A 416 -53.73 -2.00 5.33
CA GLU A 416 -53.31 -2.78 6.52
C GLU A 416 -53.39 -4.30 6.38
N GLU A 417 -53.89 -4.85 5.26
CA GLU A 417 -53.87 -6.27 4.95
C GLU A 417 -52.62 -6.66 4.14
N VAL A 418 -51.98 -7.77 4.50
CA VAL A 418 -50.86 -8.34 3.74
C VAL A 418 -51.38 -8.98 2.46
N ILE A 419 -51.08 -8.39 1.31
CA ILE A 419 -51.49 -8.85 -0.02
C ILE A 419 -50.41 -9.66 -0.74
N HIS A 420 -49.15 -9.56 -0.30
CA HIS A 420 -48.06 -10.36 -0.84
C HIS A 420 -47.02 -10.69 0.24
N THR A 421 -46.59 -11.94 0.26
CA THR A 421 -45.47 -12.43 1.07
C THR A 421 -44.48 -13.11 0.13
N SER A 422 -43.22 -12.66 0.12
CA SER A 422 -42.13 -13.33 -0.58
C SER A 422 -41.09 -13.73 0.46
N GLU A 423 -40.87 -15.04 0.62
CA GLU A 423 -39.76 -15.59 1.39
C GLU A 423 -38.82 -16.28 0.40
N GLN A 424 -37.63 -15.71 0.19
CA GLN A 424 -36.62 -16.31 -0.67
C GLN A 424 -35.34 -16.55 0.12
N SER A 425 -34.88 -17.78 0.13
CA SER A 425 -33.59 -18.17 0.69
C SER A 425 -32.55 -18.30 -0.41
N THR A 426 -31.49 -17.50 -0.36
CA THR A 426 -30.31 -17.67 -1.21
C THR A 426 -29.19 -18.30 -0.40
N PHE A 427 -28.54 -19.33 -0.93
CA PHE A 427 -27.44 -20.04 -0.27
C PHE A 427 -26.16 -19.86 -1.09
N ILE A 428 -25.14 -19.28 -0.47
CA ILE A 428 -23.78 -19.21 -1.00
C ILE A 428 -23.00 -20.36 -0.35
N GLU A 429 -22.82 -21.45 -1.10
CA GLU A 429 -22.23 -22.69 -0.61
C GLU A 429 -20.74 -22.77 -0.95
N PHE A 430 -19.95 -23.18 0.05
CA PHE A 430 -18.53 -23.47 -0.04
C PHE A 430 -18.27 -24.92 0.38
N LYS A 431 -17.29 -25.56 -0.26
CA LYS A 431 -16.82 -26.89 0.12
C LYS A 431 -15.57 -26.79 0.97
N ILE A 432 -15.53 -27.55 2.05
CA ILE A 432 -14.39 -27.65 2.95
C ILE A 432 -13.47 -28.77 2.46
N GLY A 433 -12.23 -28.42 2.19
CA GLY A 433 -11.18 -29.35 1.80
C GLY A 433 -10.32 -29.78 2.98
N LYS A 434 -9.18 -30.40 2.67
CA LYS A 434 -8.14 -30.73 3.66
C LYS A 434 -7.54 -29.44 4.23
N ASN A 435 -6.94 -29.54 5.42
CA ASN A 435 -6.18 -28.47 6.09
C ASN A 435 -6.99 -27.17 6.25
N CYS A 436 -8.30 -27.31 6.54
CA CYS A 436 -9.23 -26.20 6.68
C CYS A 436 -9.20 -25.24 5.48
N SER A 437 -8.93 -25.76 4.29
CA SER A 437 -9.16 -25.04 3.03
C SER A 437 -10.65 -25.02 2.72
N TYR A 438 -11.10 -24.03 1.99
CA TYR A 438 -12.43 -24.02 1.43
C TYR A 438 -12.41 -23.38 0.04
N SER A 439 -13.41 -23.70 -0.76
CA SER A 439 -13.60 -23.09 -2.08
C SER A 439 -15.07 -22.87 -2.33
N PHE A 440 -15.39 -21.78 -3.04
CA PHE A 440 -16.74 -21.54 -3.53
C PHE A 440 -17.20 -22.73 -4.37
N TYR A 441 -18.41 -23.20 -4.11
CA TYR A 441 -19.01 -24.31 -4.82
C TYR A 441 -20.13 -23.86 -5.76
N ARG A 442 -21.16 -23.21 -5.22
CA ARG A 442 -22.31 -22.72 -6.00
C ARG A 442 -23.14 -21.70 -5.23
N ILE A 443 -23.99 -21.00 -5.96
CA ILE A 443 -25.16 -20.32 -5.40
C ILE A 443 -26.39 -21.18 -5.70
N SER A 444 -27.26 -21.39 -4.72
CA SER A 444 -28.57 -21.99 -4.89
C SER A 444 -29.65 -21.08 -4.28
N ALA A 445 -30.89 -21.21 -4.74
CA ALA A 445 -32.02 -20.45 -4.22
C ALA A 445 -33.20 -21.40 -3.94
N ALA A 446 -33.94 -21.12 -2.88
CA ALA A 446 -35.22 -21.73 -2.55
C ALA A 446 -36.23 -20.60 -2.28
N GLY A 447 -37.48 -20.80 -2.64
CA GLY A 447 -38.55 -19.83 -2.44
C GLY A 447 -39.92 -20.46 -2.49
#